data_AF-A0A382R7L1-F1
#
_entry.id   AF-A0A382R7L1-F1
#
_cell.length_a   1.000
_cell.length_b   1.000
_cell.length_c   1.000
_cell.angle_alpha   90.00
_cell.angle_beta   90.00
_cell.angle_gamma   90.00
#
_symmetry.space_group_name_H-M   'P 1'
#
loop_
_entity.id
_entity.type
_entity.pdbx_description
1 polymer ?
#
loop_
_entity_poly.entity_id
_entity_poly.type
_entity_poly.pdbx_seq_one_letter_code
_entity_poly.pdbx_strand_id
1 'polypeptide(L)'
;MNQRIQLFILLSGLIVSPCSASLQKPSDGQFINYIHILFEWDQEPDAEKYQIQVSQSESFDSILFSDTTDLTLFIDQEHIDWDENYFWRIRALNENDVPGPWIDVSVFHTMASKFPNTDVEIIQDEMIQDGFTVFGGAFPALQSGLIDKVGNEIWNDGNGQFM
;
A
#
# COMPACT_ATOMS: atom_id res chain seq x y z
N MET A 1 -6.34 -66.84 -28.91
CA MET A 1 -6.21 -66.34 -27.53
C MET A 1 -4.88 -65.63 -27.42
N ASN A 2 -4.85 -64.30 -27.51
CA ASN A 2 -3.66 -63.46 -27.29
C ASN A 2 -4.16 -62.06 -26.91
N GLN A 3 -4.23 -61.77 -25.61
CA GLN A 3 -4.59 -60.46 -25.09
C GLN A 3 -3.40 -59.50 -25.29
N ARG A 4 -3.63 -58.42 -26.04
CA ARG A 4 -2.71 -57.28 -26.10
C ARG A 4 -2.95 -56.42 -24.85
N ILE A 5 -1.96 -56.36 -23.98
CA ILE A 5 -1.92 -55.50 -22.79
C ILE A 5 -1.89 -54.05 -23.27
N GLN A 6 -2.90 -53.26 -22.92
CA GLN A 6 -2.86 -51.82 -23.12
C GLN A 6 -2.12 -51.16 -21.94
N LEU A 7 -1.05 -50.44 -22.27
CA LEU A 7 -0.27 -49.64 -21.33
C LEU A 7 -1.01 -48.30 -21.11
N PHE A 8 -1.64 -48.14 -19.94
CA PHE A 8 -2.18 -46.84 -19.53
C PHE A 8 -1.06 -46.02 -18.91
N ILE A 9 -0.56 -45.03 -19.64
CA ILE A 9 0.27 -43.97 -19.07
C ILE A 9 -0.68 -43.02 -18.33
N LEU A 10 -0.67 -43.10 -17.00
CA LEU A 10 -1.32 -42.11 -16.13
C LEU A 10 -0.47 -40.84 -16.17
N LEU A 11 -0.87 -39.90 -17.02
CA LEU A 11 -0.33 -38.55 -17.03
C LEU A 11 -0.89 -37.83 -15.79
N SER A 12 -0.15 -37.88 -14.68
CA SER A 12 -0.44 -37.04 -13.51
C SER A 12 -0.15 -35.59 -13.88
N GLY A 13 -1.19 -34.83 -14.24
CA GLY A 13 -1.08 -33.39 -14.34
C GLY A 13 -0.72 -32.82 -12.98
N LEU A 14 0.51 -32.32 -12.83
CA LEU A 14 0.83 -31.33 -11.80
C LEU A 14 -0.02 -30.11 -12.15
N ILE A 15 -1.14 -29.92 -11.44
CA ILE A 15 -1.81 -28.62 -11.40
C ILE A 15 -0.86 -27.73 -10.60
N VAL A 16 0.08 -27.09 -11.29
CA VAL A 16 0.76 -25.93 -10.74
C VAL A 16 -0.29 -24.82 -10.80
N SER A 17 -1.01 -24.61 -9.70
CA SER A 17 -1.73 -23.35 -9.53
C SER A 17 -0.66 -22.26 -9.64
N PRO A 18 -0.78 -21.29 -10.57
CA PRO A 18 0.07 -20.12 -10.48
C PRO A 18 -0.29 -19.43 -9.17
N CYS A 19 0.54 -19.65 -8.16
CA CYS A 19 0.51 -18.89 -6.92
C CYS A 19 1.18 -17.55 -7.27
N SER A 20 0.48 -16.71 -8.02
CA SER A 20 0.87 -15.32 -8.18
C SER A 20 0.58 -14.63 -6.85
N ALA A 21 1.54 -13.87 -6.37
CA ALA A 21 1.40 -13.03 -5.19
C ALA A 21 0.21 -12.09 -5.37
N SER A 22 -0.43 -11.72 -4.27
CA SER A 22 -1.51 -10.76 -4.28
C SER A 22 -1.16 -9.51 -3.48
N LEU A 23 -1.76 -8.39 -3.89
CA LEU A 23 -1.62 -7.10 -3.22
C LEU A 23 -2.53 -7.09 -1.99
N GLN A 24 -1.96 -6.95 -0.79
CA GLN A 24 -2.67 -7.11 0.48
C GLN A 24 -3.17 -5.78 1.03
N LYS A 25 -2.27 -4.79 1.14
CA LYS A 25 -2.58 -3.47 1.71
C LYS A 25 -2.02 -2.34 0.86
N PRO A 26 -2.77 -1.23 0.71
CA PRO A 26 -4.21 -1.14 0.96
C PRO A 26 -4.98 -2.18 0.13
N SER A 27 -6.10 -2.67 0.67
CA SER A 27 -6.93 -3.62 -0.07
C SER A 27 -7.54 -2.94 -1.30
N ASP A 28 -7.79 -3.71 -2.36
CA ASP A 28 -8.31 -3.14 -3.60
C ASP A 28 -9.67 -2.43 -3.40
N GLY A 29 -9.76 -1.19 -3.87
CA GLY A 29 -10.90 -0.29 -3.70
C GLY A 29 -11.09 0.27 -2.29
N GLN A 30 -10.12 0.11 -1.38
CA GLN A 30 -10.27 0.54 0.02
C GLN A 30 -10.30 2.06 0.13
N PHE A 31 -11.24 2.57 0.92
CA PHE A 31 -11.23 3.95 1.42
C PHE A 31 -10.46 4.02 2.74
N ILE A 32 -9.44 4.86 2.80
CA ILE A 32 -8.57 5.04 3.96
C ILE A 32 -8.64 6.47 4.49
N ASN A 33 -8.38 6.58 5.79
CA ASN A 33 -8.43 7.80 6.58
C ASN A 33 -7.05 8.15 7.16
N TYR A 34 -5.98 7.86 6.41
CA TYR A 34 -4.60 8.19 6.72
C TYR A 34 -3.81 8.38 5.43
N ILE A 35 -2.69 9.11 5.52
CA ILE A 35 -1.80 9.41 4.39
C ILE A 35 -0.38 8.83 4.52
N HIS A 36 -0.04 8.26 5.68
CA HIS A 36 1.15 7.42 5.79
C HIS A 36 0.78 5.97 5.47
N ILE A 37 1.15 5.51 4.28
CA ILE A 37 0.60 4.28 3.71
C ILE A 37 1.56 3.12 3.88
N LEU A 38 1.06 2.04 4.50
CA LEU A 38 1.70 0.73 4.44
C LEU A 38 1.21 0.00 3.19
N PHE A 39 2.12 -0.20 2.25
CA PHE A 39 1.95 -1.13 1.14
C PHE A 39 2.45 -2.51 1.55
N GLU A 40 1.67 -3.55 1.31
CA GLU A 40 2.00 -4.93 1.66
C GLU A 40 1.51 -5.89 0.57
N TRP A 41 2.31 -6.89 0.22
CA TRP A 41 2.01 -7.89 -0.81
C TRP A 41 2.58 -9.25 -0.43
N ASP A 42 2.16 -10.31 -1.11
CA ASP A 42 2.71 -11.66 -0.87
C ASP A 42 4.11 -11.83 -1.48
N GLN A 43 4.91 -12.72 -0.87
CA GLN A 43 6.21 -13.09 -1.43
C GLN A 43 6.04 -13.88 -2.76
N GLU A 44 6.71 -13.44 -3.81
CA GLU A 44 6.92 -14.18 -5.06
C GLU A 44 8.12 -15.15 -4.94
N PRO A 45 8.06 -16.35 -5.55
CA PRO A 45 9.23 -17.19 -5.74
C PRO A 45 10.33 -16.46 -6.50
N ASP A 46 11.59 -16.70 -6.13
CA ASP A 46 12.79 -16.14 -6.79
C ASP A 46 12.91 -14.61 -6.78
N ALA A 47 12.05 -13.90 -6.03
CA ALA A 47 12.13 -12.47 -5.83
C ALA A 47 13.13 -12.14 -4.71
N GLU A 48 14.22 -11.46 -5.08
CA GLU A 48 15.21 -10.93 -4.14
C GLU A 48 14.85 -9.51 -3.69
N LYS A 49 14.17 -8.75 -4.56
CA LYS A 49 13.67 -7.41 -4.31
C LYS A 49 12.34 -7.20 -5.01
N TYR A 50 11.69 -6.09 -4.67
CA TYR A 50 10.50 -5.60 -5.34
C TYR A 50 10.70 -4.16 -5.76
N GLN A 51 10.11 -3.80 -6.89
CA GLN A 51 9.90 -2.43 -7.28
C GLN A 51 8.42 -2.12 -7.09
N ILE A 52 8.14 -1.03 -6.38
CA ILE A 52 6.81 -0.45 -6.25
C ILE A 52 6.69 0.75 -7.17
N GLN A 53 5.49 0.93 -7.71
CA GLN A 53 5.06 2.15 -8.39
C GLN A 53 3.70 2.57 -7.86
N VAL A 54 3.57 3.86 -7.58
CA VAL A 54 2.29 4.50 -7.25
C VAL A 54 2.03 5.64 -8.24
N SER A 55 0.79 5.78 -8.65
CA SER A 55 0.35 6.75 -9.65
C SER A 55 -1.07 7.23 -9.35
N GLN A 56 -1.42 8.43 -9.81
CA GLN A 56 -2.82 8.87 -9.87
C GLN A 56 -3.53 8.44 -11.16
N SER A 57 -2.83 7.77 -12.08
CA SER A 57 -3.39 7.25 -13.33
C SER A 57 -3.35 5.72 -13.34
N GLU A 58 -4.48 5.10 -13.65
CA GLU A 58 -4.60 3.63 -13.80
C GLU A 58 -3.63 3.07 -14.86
N SER A 59 -3.34 3.86 -15.89
CA SER A 59 -2.38 3.51 -16.95
C SER A 59 -0.91 3.65 -16.53
N PHE A 60 -0.63 4.23 -15.36
CA PHE A 60 0.71 4.58 -14.89
C PHE A 60 1.47 5.56 -15.81
N ASP A 61 0.76 6.40 -16.57
CA ASP A 61 1.36 7.43 -17.44
C ASP A 61 1.97 8.59 -16.64
N SER A 62 1.51 8.81 -15.39
CA SER A 62 2.01 9.83 -14.47
C SER A 62 2.39 9.18 -13.14
N ILE A 63 3.62 8.67 -13.06
CA ILE A 63 4.14 8.05 -11.84
C ILE A 63 4.31 9.13 -10.77
N LEU A 64 3.67 8.94 -9.62
CA LEU A 64 3.85 9.77 -8.44
C LEU A 64 5.19 9.46 -7.79
N PHE A 65 5.45 8.18 -7.52
CA PHE A 65 6.77 7.70 -7.11
C PHE A 65 7.03 6.26 -7.55
N SER A 66 8.30 5.89 -7.57
CA SER A 66 8.75 4.51 -7.74
C SER A 66 9.99 4.26 -6.89
N ASP A 67 10.00 3.15 -6.17
CA ASP A 67 11.10 2.78 -5.29
C ASP A 67 11.32 1.26 -5.29
N THR A 68 12.38 0.81 -4.63
CA THR A 68 12.74 -0.60 -4.48
C THR A 68 12.96 -0.97 -3.03
N THR A 69 12.57 -2.19 -2.66
CA THR A 69 12.74 -2.74 -1.31
C THR A 69 13.06 -4.24 -1.40
N ASP A 70 13.81 -4.76 -0.44
CA ASP A 70 14.08 -6.20 -0.26
C ASP A 70 13.03 -6.89 0.63
N LEU A 71 12.03 -6.13 1.11
CA LEU A 71 10.92 -6.61 1.91
C LEU A 71 9.65 -6.79 1.08
N THR A 72 8.68 -7.51 1.63
CA THR A 72 7.31 -7.62 1.08
C THR A 72 6.40 -6.47 1.56
N LEU A 73 7.00 -5.35 1.95
CA LEU A 73 6.30 -4.16 2.39
C LEU A 73 7.09 -2.89 2.07
N PHE A 74 6.37 -1.78 1.96
CA PHE A 74 6.92 -0.43 1.80
C PHE A 74 6.05 0.57 2.57
N ILE A 75 6.66 1.57 3.22
CA ILE A 75 5.92 2.62 3.93
C ILE A 75 6.21 3.94 3.23
N ASP A 76 5.17 4.55 2.66
CA ASP A 76 5.24 5.92 2.14
C ASP A 76 4.70 6.91 3.18
N GLN A 77 5.38 8.06 3.31
CA GLN A 77 5.00 9.12 4.26
C GLN A 77 4.95 10.51 3.61
N GLU A 78 5.29 10.63 2.33
CA GLU A 78 5.60 11.93 1.71
C GLU A 78 4.71 12.26 0.52
N HIS A 79 4.16 11.27 -0.18
CA HIS A 79 3.61 11.50 -1.51
C HIS A 79 2.08 11.48 -1.56
N ILE A 80 1.42 10.96 -0.53
CA ILE A 80 -0.03 10.73 -0.54
C ILE A 80 -0.76 11.90 0.09
N ASP A 81 -1.63 12.54 -0.71
CA ASP A 81 -2.55 13.59 -0.29
C ASP A 81 -3.97 13.05 0.01
N TRP A 82 -4.75 13.84 0.75
CA TRP A 82 -6.14 13.59 1.09
C TRP A 82 -7.10 13.84 -0.09
N ASP A 83 -8.27 13.18 -0.08
CA ASP A 83 -9.34 13.29 -1.09
C ASP A 83 -8.92 12.94 -2.53
N GLU A 84 -8.02 11.97 -2.67
CA GLU A 84 -7.40 11.57 -3.93
C GLU A 84 -7.50 10.06 -4.18
N ASN A 85 -7.25 9.67 -5.43
CA ASN A 85 -7.26 8.28 -5.88
C ASN A 85 -5.86 7.84 -6.31
N TYR A 86 -5.42 6.67 -5.84
CA TYR A 86 -4.09 6.15 -6.12
C TYR A 86 -4.16 4.72 -6.62
N PHE A 87 -3.41 4.47 -7.68
CA PHE A 87 -3.15 3.16 -8.24
C PHE A 87 -1.73 2.75 -7.89
N TRP A 88 -1.55 1.51 -7.48
CA TRP A 88 -0.24 0.98 -7.17
C TRP A 88 -0.07 -0.42 -7.71
N ARG A 89 1.18 -0.76 -8.01
CA ARG A 89 1.57 -2.07 -8.50
C ARG A 89 2.99 -2.38 -8.06
N ILE A 90 3.29 -3.67 -8.00
CA ILE A 90 4.63 -4.16 -7.69
C ILE A 90 5.09 -5.19 -8.71
N ARG A 91 6.40 -5.31 -8.86
CA ARG A 91 7.04 -6.39 -9.62
C ARG A 91 8.27 -6.90 -8.86
N ALA A 92 8.49 -8.21 -8.95
CA ALA A 92 9.70 -8.83 -8.44
C ALA A 92 10.92 -8.44 -9.29
N LEU A 93 12.07 -8.36 -8.64
CA LEU A 93 13.40 -8.34 -9.26
C LEU A 93 14.19 -9.53 -8.73
N ASN A 94 14.90 -10.21 -9.62
CA ASN A 94 15.80 -11.28 -9.23
C ASN A 94 17.15 -10.74 -8.71
N GLU A 95 18.06 -11.65 -8.34
CA GLU A 95 19.40 -11.32 -7.82
C GLU A 95 20.23 -10.40 -8.73
N ASN A 96 19.96 -10.41 -10.04
CA ASN A 96 20.66 -9.58 -11.03
C ASN A 96 19.89 -8.28 -11.34
N ASP A 97 18.94 -7.89 -10.48
CA ASP A 97 18.03 -6.75 -10.65
C ASP A 97 17.23 -6.79 -11.98
N VAL A 98 17.02 -7.98 -12.54
CA VAL A 98 16.20 -8.15 -13.75
C VAL A 98 14.73 -8.14 -13.34
N PRO A 99 13.91 -7.21 -13.87
CA PRO A 99 12.51 -7.10 -13.49
C PRO A 99 11.67 -8.22 -14.11
N GLY A 100 10.81 -8.81 -13.30
CA GLY A 100 9.70 -9.65 -13.73
C GLY A 100 8.51 -8.85 -14.28
N PRO A 101 7.42 -9.55 -14.66
CA PRO A 101 6.16 -8.89 -14.98
C PRO A 101 5.59 -8.16 -13.75
N TRP A 102 4.75 -7.15 -14.00
CA TRP A 102 3.91 -6.57 -12.95
C TRP A 102 2.87 -7.60 -12.53
N ILE A 103 2.64 -7.70 -11.22
CA ILE A 103 1.78 -8.75 -10.64
C ILE A 103 0.31 -8.44 -10.88
N ASP A 104 -0.16 -7.26 -10.44
CA ASP A 104 -1.48 -6.70 -10.71
C ASP A 104 -1.47 -5.20 -10.37
N VAL A 105 -2.58 -4.51 -10.62
CA VAL A 105 -2.81 -3.12 -10.20
C VAL A 105 -3.91 -3.12 -9.13
N SER A 106 -3.65 -2.47 -7.99
CA SER A 106 -4.64 -2.21 -6.94
C SER A 106 -4.91 -0.72 -6.85
N VAL A 107 -6.13 -0.35 -6.46
CA VAL A 107 -6.55 1.03 -6.23
C VAL A 107 -6.94 1.26 -4.78
N PHE A 108 -6.65 2.45 -4.25
CA PHE A 108 -7.21 2.92 -2.98
C PHE A 108 -7.56 4.40 -3.06
N HIS A 109 -8.37 4.84 -2.10
CA HIS A 109 -8.95 6.18 -2.06
C HIS A 109 -8.67 6.80 -0.69
N THR A 110 -8.11 8.01 -0.66
CA THR A 110 -8.01 8.76 0.59
C THR A 110 -9.31 9.53 0.81
N MET A 111 -9.84 9.48 2.03
CA MET A 111 -10.99 10.31 2.41
C MET A 111 -10.60 11.79 2.47
N ALA A 112 -11.56 12.69 2.69
CA ALA A 112 -11.24 14.09 2.95
C ALA A 112 -10.53 14.28 4.31
N SER A 113 -9.59 15.22 4.35
CA SER A 113 -9.00 15.74 5.59
C SER A 113 -10.08 16.34 6.48
N LYS A 114 -10.02 16.07 7.79
CA LYS A 114 -10.91 16.69 8.79
C LYS A 114 -10.34 17.96 9.40
N PHE A 115 -9.03 18.11 9.36
CA PHE A 115 -8.28 19.18 10.01
C PHE A 115 -7.38 19.94 9.01
N PRO A 116 -7.91 20.42 7.86
CA PRO A 116 -7.08 20.98 6.77
C PRO A 116 -6.46 22.35 7.09
N ASN A 117 -6.92 23.03 8.14
CA ASN A 117 -6.50 24.40 8.49
C ASN A 117 -5.89 24.44 9.90
N THR A 118 -4.96 23.53 10.19
CA THR A 118 -4.27 23.51 11.49
C THR A 118 -3.09 24.46 11.45
N ASP A 119 -3.26 25.67 11.96
CA ASP A 119 -2.16 26.64 12.10
C ASP A 119 -1.28 26.27 13.30
N VAL A 120 -0.01 25.99 13.05
CA VAL A 120 1.00 25.72 14.11
C VAL A 120 2.04 26.83 14.14
N GLU A 121 2.18 27.47 15.30
CA GLU A 121 3.25 28.43 15.56
C GLU A 121 4.39 27.75 16.35
N ILE A 122 5.50 27.49 15.67
CA ILE A 122 6.71 26.95 16.30
C ILE A 122 7.56 28.12 16.83
N ILE A 123 7.54 28.30 18.15
CA ILE A 123 8.27 29.40 18.80
C ILE A 123 9.78 29.08 18.91
N GLN A 124 10.11 27.83 19.25
CA GLN A 124 11.50 27.34 19.39
C GLN A 124 11.59 25.93 18.82
N ASP A 125 12.03 25.81 17.57
CA ASP A 125 12.15 24.54 16.85
C ASP A 125 13.02 23.52 17.59
N GLU A 126 14.09 23.99 18.23
CA GLU A 126 15.02 23.19 19.05
C GLU A 126 14.35 22.50 20.25
N MET A 127 13.18 23.00 20.69
CA MET A 127 12.42 22.45 21.81
C MET A 127 11.29 21.51 21.36
N ILE A 128 11.02 21.42 20.05
CA ILE A 128 10.03 20.49 19.50
C ILE A 128 10.68 19.11 19.40
N GLN A 129 9.98 18.09 19.89
CA GLN A 129 10.40 16.70 19.69
C GLN A 129 9.77 16.18 18.40
N ASP A 130 10.52 15.35 17.68
CA ASP A 130 9.95 14.60 16.56
C ASP A 130 8.88 13.62 17.07
N GLY A 131 7.82 13.45 16.29
CA GLY A 131 6.74 12.54 16.60
C GLY A 131 5.39 13.01 16.08
N PHE A 132 4.35 12.32 16.54
CA PHE A 132 2.96 12.62 16.21
C PHE A 132 2.18 13.03 17.45
N THR A 133 1.25 13.97 17.29
CA THR A 133 0.31 14.34 18.33
C THR A 133 -1.04 13.72 18.02
N VAL A 134 -1.53 12.88 18.95
CA VAL A 134 -2.89 12.34 18.91
C VAL A 134 -3.78 13.24 19.77
N PHE A 135 -4.92 13.65 19.21
CA PHE A 135 -5.89 14.48 19.90
C PHE A 135 -7.31 13.96 19.68
N GLY A 136 -8.21 14.39 20.55
CA GLY A 136 -9.63 14.08 20.43
C GLY A 136 -10.48 15.10 21.16
N GLY A 137 -11.72 15.27 20.71
CA GLY A 137 -12.68 16.20 21.27
C GLY A 137 -14.11 15.70 21.09
N ALA A 138 -15.03 16.22 21.90
CA ALA A 138 -16.44 15.82 21.90
C ALA A 138 -17.40 16.92 21.42
N PHE A 139 -16.87 18.05 20.93
CA PHE A 139 -17.68 19.19 20.49
C PHE A 139 -17.10 19.81 19.21
N PRO A 140 -17.92 20.12 18.19
CA PRO A 140 -19.37 19.92 18.09
C PRO A 140 -19.79 18.44 17.86
N ALA A 141 -18.84 17.56 17.59
CA ALA A 141 -19.02 16.11 17.48
C ALA A 141 -17.79 15.39 18.08
N LEU A 142 -17.93 14.09 18.32
CA LEU A 142 -16.78 13.23 18.62
C LEU A 142 -15.88 13.17 17.39
N GLN A 143 -14.63 13.57 17.58
CA GLN A 143 -13.61 13.50 16.55
C GLN A 143 -12.24 13.23 17.18
N SER A 144 -11.44 12.41 16.52
CA SER A 144 -10.05 12.14 16.85
C SER A 144 -9.18 12.23 15.61
N GLY A 145 -7.94 12.65 15.82
CA GLY A 145 -6.97 12.83 14.75
C GLY A 145 -5.53 12.67 15.24
N LEU A 146 -4.63 12.53 14.27
CA LEU A 146 -3.19 12.45 14.46
C LEU A 146 -2.55 13.46 13.50
N ILE A 147 -1.74 14.36 14.04
CA ILE A 147 -0.98 15.37 13.28
C ILE A 147 0.52 15.18 13.49
N ASP A 148 1.32 15.60 12.52
CA ASP A 148 2.77 15.72 12.65
C ASP A 148 3.17 16.97 13.47
N LYS A 149 4.49 17.17 13.63
CA LYS A 149 5.04 18.28 14.42
C LYS A 149 4.77 19.68 13.84
N VAL A 150 4.44 19.78 12.54
CA VAL A 150 4.12 21.05 11.88
C VAL A 150 2.61 21.24 11.68
N GLY A 151 1.79 20.29 12.13
CA GLY A 151 0.33 20.38 12.10
C GLY A 151 -0.33 19.72 10.91
N ASN A 152 0.41 19.03 10.03
CA ASN A 152 -0.20 18.29 8.94
C ASN A 152 -0.98 17.11 9.50
N GLU A 153 -2.22 16.93 9.04
CA GLU A 153 -3.05 15.79 9.40
C GLU A 153 -2.54 14.51 8.73
N ILE A 154 -2.27 13.48 9.54
CA ILE A 154 -1.75 12.19 9.09
C ILE A 154 -2.81 11.08 9.17
N TRP A 155 -3.73 11.16 10.13
CA TRP A 155 -4.87 10.25 10.29
C TRP A 155 -6.06 10.96 10.94
N ASN A 156 -7.28 10.55 10.61
CA ASN A 156 -8.49 10.90 11.35
C ASN A 156 -9.41 9.70 11.54
N ASP A 157 -10.35 9.79 12.48
CA ASP A 157 -11.31 8.72 12.78
C ASP A 157 -12.43 8.50 11.74
N GLY A 158 -12.38 9.15 10.57
CA GLY A 158 -13.35 8.97 9.50
C GLY A 158 -14.78 9.27 9.94
N ASN A 159 -15.64 8.26 10.10
CA ASN A 159 -17.00 8.42 10.63
C ASN A 159 -17.13 7.97 12.09
N GLY A 160 -16.07 8.17 12.90
CA GLY A 160 -16.01 7.71 14.29
C GLY A 160 -15.85 6.19 14.42
N GLN A 161 -15.35 5.54 13.37
CA GLN A 161 -14.97 4.13 13.41
C GLN A 161 -13.50 4.10 13.81
N PHE A 162 -13.22 3.89 15.10
CA PHE A 162 -11.89 3.45 15.50
C PHE A 162 -11.66 2.07 14.90
N MET A 163 -10.50 1.87 14.27
CA MET A 163 -10.11 0.64 13.57
C MET A 163 -10.51 -0.65 14.30
#